data_AF-A0A0K0E1F7-F1
#
_entry.id   AF-A0A0K0E1F7-F1
#
_cell.length_a   1.000
_cell.length_b   1.000
_cell.length_c   1.000
_cell.angle_alpha   90.00
_cell.angle_beta   90.00
_cell.angle_gamma   90.00
#
_symmetry.space_group_name_H-M   'P 1'
#
loop_
_entity.id
_entity.type
_entity.pdbx_description
1 polymer ?
#
loop_
_entity_poly.entity_id
_entity_poly.type
_entity_poly.pdbx_seq_one_letter_code
_entity_poly.pdbx_strand_id
1 'polypeptide(L)'
;MKTILFFLALVEVLNASLIIDIIKHLKPELLTTYFPIGKAAASNCVDAVFNHCQYNFNSALGINTALNWRNGSSLQYQVDKVSQKSLPSFVSVCAANTKFFQCLGTSFYSCVDPFALMKRPYADYSQVLQYSSIWNHLFFTCNSGFEIITDFQTYNSIVAVGKTQGVKNCTNNFQSSMGSNPNGLCSNGNTFIQCLKTQYDVVSKQAGWAICEDARVGFASSCPNLRCYV
;
A
#
# COMPACT_ATOMS: atom_id res chain seq x y z
N MET A 1 22.33 42.97 0.31
CA MET A 1 21.41 42.31 -0.64
C MET A 1 21.39 40.82 -0.29
N LYS A 2 20.60 40.37 0.71
CA LYS A 2 19.20 39.90 0.64
C LYS A 2 18.91 38.89 -0.49
N THR A 3 19.26 37.62 -0.25
CA THR A 3 18.42 36.48 -0.68
C THR A 3 18.60 35.33 0.31
N ILE A 4 17.78 35.29 1.35
CA ILE A 4 17.60 34.09 2.18
C ILE A 4 16.59 33.23 1.43
N LEU A 5 17.07 32.13 0.85
CA LEU A 5 16.26 31.08 0.25
C LEU A 5 15.49 30.36 1.37
N PHE A 6 14.22 30.73 1.53
CA PHE A 6 13.26 29.93 2.29
C PHE A 6 13.01 28.63 1.51
N PHE A 7 13.58 27.54 2.00
CA PHE A 7 13.12 26.20 1.64
C PHE A 7 11.69 26.04 2.17
N LEU A 8 10.71 26.12 1.26
CA LEU A 8 9.37 25.62 1.48
C LEU A 8 9.47 24.10 1.69
N ALA A 9 9.48 23.68 2.95
CA ALA A 9 9.16 22.31 3.30
C ALA A 9 7.72 22.05 2.82
N LEU A 10 7.59 21.32 1.71
CA LEU A 10 6.32 20.73 1.32
C LEU A 10 5.88 19.84 2.48
N VAL A 11 4.91 20.32 3.25
CA VAL A 11 4.14 19.48 4.15
C VAL A 11 3.33 18.58 3.22
N GLU A 12 3.88 17.40 2.91
CA GLU A 12 3.06 16.34 2.35
C GLU A 12 1.95 16.09 3.35
N VAL A 13 0.73 16.47 2.97
CA VAL A 13 -0.47 16.03 3.67
C VAL A 13 -0.53 14.53 3.43
N LEU A 14 0.09 13.79 4.34
CA LEU A 14 -0.10 12.36 4.48
C LEU A 14 -1.56 12.17 4.86
N ASN A 15 -2.39 12.06 3.84
CA ASN A 15 -3.70 11.49 3.98
C ASN A 15 -3.49 10.10 4.54
N ALA A 16 -4.08 9.86 5.70
CA ALA A 16 -4.29 8.52 6.21
C ALA A 16 -4.70 7.64 5.05
N SER A 17 -4.05 6.49 4.90
CA SER A 17 -4.49 5.49 3.97
C SER A 17 -5.09 4.32 4.74
N LEU A 18 -6.14 3.73 4.19
CA LEU A 18 -6.59 2.41 4.66
C LEU A 18 -5.65 1.30 4.14
N ILE A 19 -4.90 1.58 3.07
CA ILE A 19 -3.87 0.72 2.50
C ILE A 19 -2.51 1.30 2.88
N ILE A 20 -1.81 0.66 3.81
CA ILE A 20 -0.58 1.23 4.36
C ILE A 20 0.53 1.29 3.31
N ASP A 21 0.89 2.51 2.91
CA ASP A 21 1.93 2.73 1.90
C ASP A 21 3.31 2.91 2.54
N ILE A 22 4.11 1.84 2.61
CA ILE A 22 5.48 1.94 3.14
C ILE A 22 6.49 2.43 2.09
N ILE A 23 6.23 2.22 0.80
CA ILE A 23 7.20 2.48 -0.28
C ILE A 23 7.44 3.97 -0.41
N LYS A 24 6.38 4.77 -0.34
CA LYS A 24 6.47 6.23 -0.38
C LYS A 24 7.33 6.83 0.74
N HIS A 25 7.51 6.12 1.86
CA HIS A 25 8.31 6.58 3.00
C HIS A 25 9.78 6.15 2.95
N LEU A 26 10.16 5.36 1.96
CA LEU A 26 11.52 4.90 1.79
C LEU A 26 12.25 5.79 0.79
N LYS A 27 13.55 5.96 1.01
CA LYS A 27 14.42 6.69 0.08
C LYS A 27 14.50 5.92 -1.26
N PRO A 28 14.14 6.53 -2.40
CA PRO A 28 14.10 5.84 -3.70
C PRO A 28 15.40 5.13 -4.05
N GLU A 29 16.54 5.72 -3.74
CA GLU A 29 17.87 5.18 -4.01
C GLU A 29 18.22 3.92 -3.21
N LEU A 30 17.44 3.61 -2.16
CA LEU A 30 17.62 2.42 -1.32
C LEU A 30 16.58 1.33 -1.59
N LEU A 31 15.60 1.59 -2.47
CA LEU A 31 14.53 0.61 -2.75
C LEU A 31 15.08 -0.70 -3.29
N THR A 32 16.13 -0.69 -4.11
CA THR A 32 16.78 -1.92 -4.61
C THR A 32 17.55 -2.67 -3.52
N THR A 33 17.93 -2.00 -2.43
CA THR A 33 18.51 -2.66 -1.25
C THR A 33 17.43 -3.34 -0.42
N TYR A 34 16.27 -2.69 -0.27
CA TYR A 34 15.16 -3.17 0.56
C TYR A 34 14.32 -4.25 -0.12
N PHE A 35 14.13 -4.08 -1.42
CA PHE A 35 13.41 -4.97 -2.31
C PHE A 35 14.37 -5.31 -3.44
N PRO A 36 15.27 -6.29 -3.26
CA PRO A 36 16.23 -6.64 -4.29
C PRO A 36 15.53 -7.16 -5.54
N ILE A 37 15.99 -6.72 -6.71
CA ILE A 37 15.44 -7.16 -7.98
C ILE A 37 15.74 -8.65 -8.17
N GLY A 38 14.71 -9.47 -7.97
CA GLY A 38 14.77 -10.91 -8.18
C GLY A 38 14.62 -11.30 -9.65
N LYS A 39 14.77 -12.59 -9.93
CA LYS A 39 14.33 -13.14 -11.21
C LYS A 39 12.80 -13.19 -11.20
N ALA A 40 12.17 -12.40 -12.07
CA ALA A 40 10.75 -12.55 -12.35
C ALA A 40 10.47 -14.02 -12.76
N ALA A 41 9.42 -14.62 -12.19
CA ALA A 41 8.90 -15.88 -12.70
C ALA A 41 8.57 -15.73 -14.20
N ALA A 42 8.55 -16.84 -14.93
CA ALA A 42 8.11 -16.81 -16.32
C ALA A 42 6.72 -16.16 -16.38
N SER A 43 6.62 -15.03 -17.08
CA SER A 43 5.38 -14.26 -17.12
C SER A 43 4.49 -14.80 -18.24
N ASN A 44 3.30 -15.26 -17.88
CA ASN A 44 2.20 -15.56 -18.79
C ASN A 44 1.26 -14.35 -18.96
N CYS A 45 1.69 -13.15 -18.55
CA CYS A 45 0.89 -11.94 -18.62
C CYS A 45 0.79 -11.43 -20.06
N VAL A 46 -0.45 -11.27 -20.55
CA VAL A 46 -0.72 -10.67 -21.87
C VAL A 46 -1.14 -9.22 -21.70
N ASP A 47 -0.35 -8.30 -22.26
CA ASP A 47 -0.50 -6.84 -22.06
C ASP A 47 -1.89 -6.31 -22.38
N ALA A 48 -2.49 -6.76 -23.49
CA ALA A 48 -3.82 -6.33 -23.88
C ALA A 48 -4.87 -6.71 -22.82
N VAL A 49 -4.79 -7.92 -22.29
CA VAL A 49 -5.69 -8.41 -21.22
C VAL A 49 -5.42 -7.64 -19.93
N PHE A 50 -4.16 -7.48 -19.55
CA PHE A 50 -3.77 -6.77 -18.34
C PHE A 50 -4.26 -5.32 -18.34
N ASN A 51 -4.05 -4.58 -19.43
CA ASN A 51 -4.51 -3.21 -19.59
C ASN A 51 -6.04 -3.12 -19.56
N HIS A 52 -6.74 -4.08 -20.17
CA HIS A 52 -8.20 -4.15 -20.11
C HIS A 52 -8.72 -4.38 -18.68
N CYS A 53 -8.13 -5.32 -17.95
CA CYS A 53 -8.49 -5.59 -16.56
C CYS A 53 -8.23 -4.36 -15.68
N GLN A 54 -7.09 -3.68 -15.85
CA GLN A 54 -6.77 -2.45 -15.13
C GLN A 54 -7.76 -1.32 -15.43
N TYR A 55 -8.13 -1.15 -16.71
CA TYR A 55 -9.14 -0.18 -17.13
C TYR A 55 -10.47 -0.44 -16.42
N ASN A 56 -10.93 -1.70 -16.39
CA ASN A 56 -12.19 -2.07 -15.75
C ASN A 56 -12.16 -1.83 -14.24
N PHE A 57 -11.04 -2.13 -13.57
CA PHE A 57 -10.86 -1.81 -12.15
C PHE A 57 -11.01 -0.30 -11.91
N ASN A 58 -10.27 0.52 -12.65
CA ASN A 58 -10.34 1.98 -12.50
C ASN A 58 -11.74 2.54 -12.79
N SER A 59 -12.37 2.04 -13.86
CA SER A 59 -13.72 2.45 -14.24
C SER A 59 -14.74 2.08 -13.17
N ALA A 60 -14.62 0.89 -12.54
CA ALA A 60 -15.52 0.47 -11.47
C ALA A 60 -15.42 1.36 -10.23
N LEU A 61 -14.26 1.96 -9.97
CA LEU A 61 -14.05 2.89 -8.87
C LEU A 61 -14.36 4.35 -9.22
N GLY A 62 -14.63 4.64 -10.50
CA GLY A 62 -14.82 6.01 -10.97
C GLY A 62 -13.54 6.87 -10.87
N ILE A 63 -12.36 6.25 -10.98
CA ILE A 63 -11.06 6.94 -10.96
C ILE A 63 -10.49 7.05 -12.38
N ASN A 64 -9.42 7.82 -12.56
CA ASN A 64 -8.80 8.03 -13.88
C ASN A 64 -8.35 6.68 -14.49
N THR A 65 -8.99 6.29 -15.59
CA THR A 65 -8.76 5.01 -16.27
C THR A 65 -7.38 4.87 -16.90
N ALA A 66 -6.63 5.97 -17.06
CA ALA A 66 -5.26 5.94 -17.55
C ALA A 66 -4.22 5.48 -16.49
N LEU A 67 -4.58 5.51 -15.20
CA LEU A 67 -3.66 5.12 -14.12
C LEU A 67 -3.35 3.62 -14.17
N ASN A 68 -2.06 3.27 -14.07
CA ASN A 68 -1.58 1.89 -14.16
C ASN A 68 -0.27 1.75 -13.37
N TRP A 69 0.45 0.65 -13.58
CA TRP A 69 1.73 0.34 -12.93
C TRP A 69 2.83 1.39 -13.11
N ARG A 70 2.75 2.26 -14.12
CA ARG A 70 3.66 3.40 -14.31
C ARG A 70 3.40 4.55 -13.35
N ASN A 71 2.22 4.58 -12.72
CA ASN A 71 1.76 5.67 -11.87
C ASN A 71 1.22 5.12 -10.54
N GLY A 72 1.90 4.13 -9.96
CA GLY A 72 1.46 3.45 -8.75
C GLY A 72 1.10 4.39 -7.60
N SER A 73 1.85 5.46 -7.35
CA SER A 73 1.54 6.41 -6.26
C SER A 73 0.26 7.19 -6.50
N SER A 74 0.00 7.57 -7.77
CA SER A 74 -1.26 8.26 -8.11
C SER A 74 -2.45 7.30 -8.08
N LEU A 75 -2.26 6.04 -8.51
CA LEU A 75 -3.28 5.01 -8.41
C LEU A 75 -3.63 4.70 -6.96
N GLN A 76 -2.63 4.46 -6.11
CA GLN A 76 -2.79 4.22 -4.68
C GLN A 76 -3.60 5.33 -4.02
N TYR A 77 -3.21 6.59 -4.22
CA TYR A 77 -3.93 7.74 -3.67
C TYR A 77 -5.42 7.76 -4.07
N GLN A 78 -5.74 7.47 -5.34
CA GLN A 78 -7.12 7.46 -5.81
C GLN A 78 -7.92 6.29 -5.22
N VAL A 79 -7.32 5.10 -5.16
CA VAL A 79 -7.93 3.91 -4.52
C VAL A 79 -8.22 4.22 -3.05
N ASP A 80 -7.27 4.79 -2.32
CA ASP A 80 -7.43 5.13 -0.90
C ASP A 80 -8.52 6.14 -0.64
N LYS A 81 -8.60 7.15 -1.50
CA LYS A 81 -9.64 8.18 -1.43
C LYS A 81 -11.03 7.56 -1.61
N VAL A 82 -11.18 6.60 -2.53
CA VAL A 82 -12.44 5.87 -2.71
C VAL A 82 -12.72 4.98 -1.50
N SER A 83 -11.73 4.17 -1.09
CA SER A 83 -11.83 3.26 0.04
C SER A 83 -12.35 3.97 1.27
N GLN A 84 -11.73 5.07 1.69
CA GLN A 84 -12.05 5.77 2.95
C GLN A 84 -13.33 6.62 2.92
N LYS A 85 -13.99 6.77 1.76
CA LYS A 85 -15.16 7.64 1.62
C LYS A 85 -16.32 7.18 2.48
N SER A 86 -16.58 5.86 2.49
CA SER A 86 -17.65 5.23 3.27
C SER A 86 -17.47 3.71 3.24
N LEU A 87 -18.10 2.99 4.16
CA LEU A 87 -18.07 1.53 4.15
C LEU A 87 -18.55 0.93 2.80
N PRO A 88 -19.67 1.38 2.20
CA PRO A 88 -20.05 0.91 0.85
C PRO A 88 -19.00 1.19 -0.23
N SER A 89 -18.27 2.32 -0.14
CA SER A 89 -17.18 2.62 -1.06
C SER A 89 -16.00 1.66 -0.89
N PHE A 90 -15.62 1.35 0.34
CA PHE A 90 -14.61 0.32 0.62
C PHE A 90 -15.03 -1.06 0.08
N VAL A 91 -16.27 -1.48 0.34
CA VAL A 91 -16.81 -2.75 -0.21
C VAL A 91 -16.78 -2.76 -1.74
N SER A 92 -17.03 -1.61 -2.38
CA SER A 92 -16.94 -1.47 -3.85
C SER A 92 -15.50 -1.62 -4.35
N VAL A 93 -14.50 -1.13 -3.59
CA VAL A 93 -13.08 -1.37 -3.88
C VAL A 93 -12.76 -2.85 -3.82
N CYS A 94 -13.23 -3.55 -2.80
CA CYS A 94 -13.03 -4.99 -2.68
C CYS A 94 -13.72 -5.78 -3.81
N ALA A 95 -14.95 -5.42 -4.18
CA ALA A 95 -15.62 -6.03 -5.32
C ALA A 95 -14.88 -5.80 -6.64
N ALA A 96 -14.33 -4.60 -6.86
CA ALA A 96 -13.51 -4.30 -8.04
C ALA A 96 -12.21 -5.10 -8.03
N ASN A 97 -11.54 -5.23 -6.88
CA ASN A 97 -10.33 -6.05 -6.72
C ASN A 97 -10.61 -7.52 -7.07
N THR A 98 -11.71 -8.10 -6.59
CA THR A 98 -12.11 -9.47 -6.94
C THR A 98 -12.31 -9.62 -8.45
N LYS A 99 -12.99 -8.67 -9.11
CA LYS A 99 -13.17 -8.69 -10.56
C LYS A 99 -11.85 -8.55 -11.32
N PHE A 100 -10.92 -7.74 -10.83
CA PHE A 100 -9.59 -7.60 -11.41
C PHE A 100 -8.81 -8.91 -11.35
N PHE A 101 -8.80 -9.58 -10.19
CA PHE A 101 -8.22 -10.91 -10.04
C PHE A 101 -8.86 -11.93 -10.99
N GLN A 102 -10.19 -11.97 -11.06
CA GLN A 102 -10.92 -12.89 -11.96
C GLN A 102 -10.65 -12.62 -13.45
N CYS A 103 -10.53 -11.35 -13.84
CA CYS A 103 -10.23 -10.95 -15.20
C CYS A 103 -8.85 -11.46 -15.67
N LEU A 104 -7.86 -11.45 -14.78
CA LEU A 104 -6.51 -11.94 -15.06
C LEU A 104 -6.37 -13.46 -14.87
N GLY A 105 -7.18 -14.05 -14.00
CA GLY A 105 -7.13 -15.47 -13.67
C GLY A 105 -5.74 -15.91 -13.20
N THR A 106 -5.22 -16.98 -13.80
CA THR A 106 -3.90 -17.54 -13.45
C THR A 106 -2.72 -16.63 -13.82
N SER A 107 -2.95 -15.57 -14.61
CA SER A 107 -1.90 -14.59 -14.94
C SER A 107 -1.77 -13.46 -13.92
N PHE A 108 -2.67 -13.37 -12.93
CA PHE A 108 -2.72 -12.26 -11.98
C PHE A 108 -1.34 -11.99 -11.34
N TYR A 109 -0.77 -12.99 -10.68
CA TYR A 109 0.49 -12.84 -9.95
C TYR A 109 1.67 -12.48 -10.86
N SER A 110 1.68 -12.93 -12.12
CA SER A 110 2.75 -12.60 -13.05
C SER A 110 2.57 -11.21 -13.70
N CYS A 111 1.33 -10.70 -13.75
CA CYS A 111 1.02 -9.36 -14.25
C CYS A 111 1.31 -8.27 -13.23
N VAL A 112 1.08 -8.53 -11.93
CA VAL A 112 1.33 -7.55 -10.86
C VAL A 112 2.69 -7.75 -10.17
N ASP A 113 3.50 -8.70 -10.63
CA ASP A 113 4.84 -8.93 -10.11
C ASP A 113 5.76 -7.73 -10.43
N PRO A 114 6.40 -7.11 -9.42
CA PRO A 114 7.24 -5.94 -9.65
C PRO A 114 8.42 -6.24 -10.58
N PHE A 115 8.98 -7.45 -10.54
CA PHE A 115 10.12 -7.81 -11.39
C PHE A 115 9.71 -8.00 -12.85
N ALA A 116 8.54 -8.58 -13.10
CA ALA A 116 7.96 -8.69 -14.44
C ALA A 116 7.64 -7.31 -15.02
N LEU A 117 7.07 -6.42 -14.19
CA LEU A 117 6.75 -5.05 -14.59
C LEU A 117 8.00 -4.22 -14.89
N MET A 118 9.08 -4.39 -14.13
CA MET A 118 10.34 -3.68 -14.36
C MET A 118 11.04 -4.04 -15.69
N LYS A 119 10.68 -5.15 -16.32
CA LYS A 119 11.19 -5.51 -17.66
C LYS A 119 10.49 -4.74 -18.79
N ARG A 120 9.41 -4.00 -18.49
CA ARG A 120 8.65 -3.24 -19.48
C ARG A 120 9.30 -1.88 -19.75
N PRO A 121 9.18 -1.33 -20.97
CA PRO A 121 9.78 -0.02 -21.30
C PRO A 121 9.31 1.10 -20.36
N TYR A 122 10.20 2.03 -20.00
CA TYR A 122 9.92 3.18 -19.12
C TYR A 122 9.32 2.84 -17.74
N ALA A 123 9.73 1.71 -17.17
CA ALA A 123 9.36 1.37 -15.80
C ALA A 123 10.15 2.21 -14.79
N ASP A 124 9.43 2.81 -13.85
CA ASP A 124 10.01 3.43 -12.66
C ASP A 124 9.84 2.47 -11.48
N TYR A 125 10.94 2.20 -10.76
CA TYR A 125 10.94 1.17 -9.73
C TYR A 125 10.05 1.51 -8.54
N SER A 126 10.04 2.77 -8.13
CA SER A 126 9.19 3.24 -7.04
C SER A 126 7.71 3.10 -7.41
N GLN A 127 7.33 3.53 -8.61
CA GLN A 127 5.95 3.39 -9.10
C GLN A 127 5.51 1.93 -9.23
N VAL A 128 6.40 1.05 -9.69
CA VAL A 128 6.13 -0.40 -9.82
C VAL A 128 5.97 -1.08 -8.46
N LEU A 129 6.85 -0.79 -7.50
CA LEU A 129 6.73 -1.30 -6.14
C LEU A 129 5.44 -0.81 -5.49
N GLN A 130 5.12 0.47 -5.66
CA GLN A 130 3.88 1.05 -5.16
C GLN A 130 2.65 0.35 -5.73
N TYR A 131 2.64 0.15 -7.06
CA TYR A 131 1.57 -0.54 -7.76
C TYR A 131 1.38 -1.98 -7.25
N SER A 132 2.48 -2.70 -7.07
CA SER A 132 2.44 -4.07 -6.56
C SER A 132 1.93 -4.11 -5.11
N SER A 133 2.31 -3.10 -4.31
CA SER A 133 1.84 -2.94 -2.93
C SER A 133 0.33 -2.84 -2.85
N ILE A 134 -0.31 -2.03 -3.72
CA ILE A 134 -1.78 -1.85 -3.74
C ILE A 134 -2.49 -3.20 -3.68
N TRP A 135 -2.07 -4.14 -4.53
CA TRP A 135 -2.69 -5.45 -4.65
C TRP A 135 -2.43 -6.35 -3.46
N ASN A 136 -1.24 -6.29 -2.86
CA ASN A 136 -0.93 -7.05 -1.64
C ASN A 136 -1.84 -6.62 -0.48
N HIS A 137 -2.00 -5.32 -0.29
CA HIS A 137 -2.86 -4.75 0.74
C HIS A 137 -4.34 -5.00 0.47
N LEU A 138 -4.79 -4.82 -0.78
CA LEU A 138 -6.16 -5.16 -1.16
C LEU A 138 -6.43 -6.66 -1.01
N PHE A 139 -5.46 -7.53 -1.28
CA PHE A 139 -5.63 -8.97 -1.08
C PHE A 139 -5.85 -9.29 0.41
N PHE A 140 -5.12 -8.66 1.32
CA PHE A 140 -5.37 -8.83 2.75
C PHE A 140 -6.70 -8.19 3.19
N THR A 141 -6.86 -6.89 2.97
CA THR A 141 -7.99 -6.10 3.47
C THR A 141 -9.33 -6.54 2.91
N CYS A 142 -9.37 -7.07 1.68
CA CYS A 142 -10.58 -7.57 1.04
C CYS A 142 -10.82 -9.07 1.21
N ASN A 143 -9.91 -9.80 1.86
CA ASN A 143 -10.13 -11.21 2.22
C ASN A 143 -9.97 -11.38 3.73
N SER A 144 -8.80 -11.76 4.22
CA SER A 144 -8.57 -12.10 5.63
C SER A 144 -8.89 -10.97 6.61
N GLY A 145 -8.68 -9.71 6.21
CA GLY A 145 -9.00 -8.54 7.03
C GLY A 145 -10.44 -8.03 6.88
N PHE A 146 -11.20 -8.55 5.91
CA PHE A 146 -12.46 -7.94 5.47
C PHE A 146 -13.49 -7.87 6.57
N GLU A 147 -13.75 -8.97 7.27
CA GLU A 147 -14.77 -9.04 8.34
C GLU A 147 -14.49 -8.03 9.47
N ILE A 148 -13.20 -7.84 9.82
CA ILE A 148 -12.79 -6.92 10.88
C ILE A 148 -12.91 -5.47 10.41
N ILE A 149 -12.43 -5.16 9.20
CA ILE A 149 -12.40 -3.80 8.67
C ILE A 149 -13.81 -3.32 8.34
N THR A 150 -14.68 -4.22 7.85
CA THR A 150 -16.04 -3.88 7.43
C THR A 150 -17.10 -3.95 8.51
N ASP A 151 -16.72 -4.27 9.74
CA ASP A 151 -17.64 -4.18 10.86
C ASP A 151 -18.20 -2.75 10.97
N PHE A 152 -19.53 -2.67 10.95
CA PHE A 152 -20.25 -1.39 10.82
C PHE A 152 -19.98 -0.45 12.01
N GLN A 153 -19.68 -1.00 13.18
CA GLN A 153 -19.40 -0.22 14.39
C GLN A 153 -17.97 0.34 14.38
N THR A 154 -17.02 -0.37 13.77
CA THR A 154 -15.59 -0.02 13.84
C THR A 154 -15.06 0.69 12.60
N TYR A 155 -15.62 0.48 11.40
CA TYR A 155 -15.08 1.05 10.15
C TYR A 155 -14.79 2.56 10.22
N ASN A 156 -15.78 3.35 10.66
CA ASN A 156 -15.62 4.81 10.76
C ASN A 156 -14.54 5.20 11.79
N SER A 157 -14.43 4.45 12.88
CA SER A 157 -13.40 4.64 13.90
C SER A 157 -12.00 4.29 13.39
N ILE A 158 -11.87 3.22 12.61
CA ILE A 158 -10.62 2.85 11.91
C ILE A 158 -10.21 4.00 10.99
N VAL A 159 -11.10 4.46 10.11
CA VAL A 159 -10.81 5.59 9.20
C VAL A 159 -10.46 6.87 9.96
N ALA A 160 -11.10 7.13 11.10
CA ALA A 160 -10.81 8.29 11.94
C ALA A 160 -9.42 8.18 12.61
N VAL A 161 -9.09 7.02 13.18
CA VAL A 161 -7.78 6.76 13.81
C VAL A 161 -6.65 6.92 12.81
N GLY A 162 -6.81 6.47 11.56
CA GLY A 162 -5.82 6.66 10.51
C GLY A 162 -5.40 8.12 10.31
N LYS A 163 -6.30 9.06 10.57
CA LYS A 163 -6.07 10.52 10.37
C LYS A 163 -5.43 11.20 11.57
N THR A 164 -5.27 10.49 12.68
CA THR A 164 -4.71 11.04 13.92
C THR A 164 -3.21 11.32 13.80
N GLN A 165 -2.71 12.19 14.67
CA GLN A 165 -1.28 12.45 14.76
C GLN A 165 -0.49 11.23 15.22
N GLY A 166 -1.10 10.32 16.00
CA GLY A 166 -0.46 9.09 16.45
C GLY A 166 -0.06 8.18 15.29
N VAL A 167 -0.95 7.97 14.32
CA VAL A 167 -0.63 7.21 13.10
C VAL A 167 0.43 7.93 12.26
N LYS A 168 0.34 9.25 12.10
CA LYS A 168 1.37 10.05 11.40
C LYS A 168 2.75 9.93 12.07
N ASN A 169 2.78 9.88 13.40
CA ASN A 169 4.03 9.70 14.14
C ASN A 169 4.64 8.31 13.88
N CYS A 170 3.83 7.25 13.78
CA CYS A 170 4.34 5.93 13.41
C CYS A 170 5.07 5.99 12.06
N THR A 171 4.46 6.62 11.06
CA THR A 171 5.03 6.80 9.72
C THR A 171 6.31 7.65 9.74
N ASN A 172 6.27 8.81 10.40
CA ASN A 172 7.42 9.72 10.48
C ASN A 172 8.60 9.06 11.21
N ASN A 173 8.33 8.32 12.28
CA ASN A 173 9.35 7.57 13.01
C ASN A 173 9.95 6.48 12.13
N PHE A 174 9.12 5.73 11.39
CA PHE A 174 9.62 4.73 10.46
C PHE A 174 10.55 5.34 9.40
N GLN A 175 10.12 6.42 8.75
CA GLN A 175 10.94 7.14 7.78
C GLN A 175 12.26 7.64 8.38
N SER A 176 12.21 8.17 9.61
CA SER A 176 13.39 8.66 10.32
C SER A 176 14.37 7.53 10.67
N SER A 177 13.85 6.39 11.15
CA SER A 177 14.63 5.19 11.46
C SER A 177 15.24 4.55 10.21
N MET A 178 14.54 4.57 9.08
CA MET A 178 15.10 4.12 7.79
C MET A 178 16.18 5.08 7.28
N GLY A 179 16.05 6.38 7.57
CA GLY A 179 17.06 7.37 7.27
C GLY A 179 18.36 7.20 8.08
N SER A 180 18.25 6.80 9.35
CA SER A 180 19.40 6.60 10.25
C SER A 180 20.03 5.22 10.17
N ASN A 181 19.23 4.18 9.93
CA ASN A 181 19.69 2.80 9.75
C ASN A 181 19.01 2.15 8.54
N PRO A 182 19.54 2.38 7.32
CA PRO A 182 19.04 1.75 6.10
C PRO A 182 18.97 0.22 6.18
N ASN A 183 19.94 -0.44 6.80
CA ASN A 183 19.97 -1.91 6.88
C ASN A 183 18.94 -2.48 7.88
N GLY A 184 18.25 -1.61 8.61
CA GLY A 184 17.29 -1.96 9.65
C GLY A 184 15.88 -2.28 9.17
N LEU A 185 15.64 -2.51 7.87
CA LEU A 185 14.28 -2.64 7.29
C LEU A 185 13.33 -3.48 8.15
N CYS A 186 13.73 -4.70 8.52
CA CYS A 186 12.84 -5.58 9.29
C CYS A 186 12.69 -5.15 10.76
N SER A 187 13.72 -4.60 11.39
CA SER A 187 13.62 -4.09 12.76
C SER A 187 12.75 -2.83 12.84
N ASN A 188 12.98 -1.91 11.90
CA ASN A 188 12.21 -0.67 11.76
C ASN A 188 10.78 -0.98 11.34
N GLY A 189 10.58 -1.94 10.43
CA GLY A 189 9.27 -2.45 10.02
C GLY A 189 8.51 -3.06 11.21
N ASN A 190 9.16 -3.87 12.04
CA ASN A 190 8.54 -4.40 13.26
C ASN A 190 8.07 -3.27 14.19
N THR A 191 8.93 -2.28 14.44
CA THR A 191 8.57 -1.11 15.27
C THR A 191 7.37 -0.36 14.68
N PHE A 192 7.34 -0.19 13.37
CA PHE A 192 6.27 0.50 12.66
C PHE A 192 4.92 -0.24 12.76
N ILE A 193 4.87 -1.54 12.46
CA ILE A 193 3.62 -2.30 12.51
C ILE A 193 3.05 -2.39 13.93
N GLN A 194 3.91 -2.48 14.96
CA GLN A 194 3.49 -2.48 16.37
C GLN A 194 3.01 -1.09 16.82
N CYS A 195 3.61 -0.02 16.32
CA CYS A 195 3.13 1.33 16.54
C CYS A 195 1.69 1.48 16.00
N LEU A 196 1.46 1.04 14.76
CA LEU A 196 0.12 1.05 14.16
C LEU A 196 -0.87 0.22 14.97
N LYS A 197 -0.50 -1.02 15.35
CA LYS A 197 -1.35 -1.86 16.22
C LYS A 197 -1.80 -1.09 17.46
N THR A 198 -0.85 -0.44 18.15
CA THR A 198 -1.12 0.33 19.37
C THR A 198 -2.10 1.48 19.12
N GLN A 199 -1.99 2.17 17.98
CA GLN A 199 -2.93 3.24 17.63
C GLN A 199 -4.35 2.72 17.38
N TYR A 200 -4.49 1.55 16.77
CA TYR A 200 -5.79 0.98 16.39
C TYR A 200 -6.42 0.07 17.45
N ASP A 201 -5.63 -0.40 18.43
CA ASP A 201 -6.11 -1.14 19.61
C ASP A 201 -7.16 -0.34 20.43
N VAL A 202 -7.22 0.99 20.27
CA VAL A 202 -8.23 1.86 20.90
C VAL A 202 -9.63 1.67 20.29
N VAL A 203 -9.72 1.16 19.07
CA VAL A 203 -10.99 0.80 18.43
C VAL A 203 -11.40 -0.59 18.90
N SER A 204 -10.52 -1.57 18.71
CA SER A 204 -10.61 -2.92 19.26
C SER A 204 -9.27 -3.64 19.07
N LYS A 205 -9.05 -4.72 19.84
CA LYS A 205 -7.86 -5.57 19.62
C LYS A 205 -7.87 -6.23 18.24
N GLN A 206 -9.04 -6.60 17.70
CA GLN A 206 -9.14 -7.11 16.34
C GLN A 206 -8.75 -6.06 15.30
N ALA A 207 -9.21 -4.80 15.45
CA ALA A 207 -8.85 -3.71 14.54
C ALA A 207 -7.34 -3.43 14.58
N GLY A 208 -6.74 -3.39 15.78
CA GLY A 208 -5.30 -3.28 15.94
C GLY A 208 -4.54 -4.39 15.22
N TRP A 209 -4.96 -5.65 15.39
CA TRP A 209 -4.38 -6.78 14.71
C TRP A 209 -4.51 -6.68 13.18
N ALA A 210 -5.71 -6.35 12.67
CA ALA A 210 -5.97 -6.28 11.24
C ALA A 210 -5.10 -5.21 10.56
N ILE A 211 -4.99 -4.02 11.16
CA ILE A 211 -4.15 -2.96 10.61
C ILE A 211 -2.66 -3.29 10.72
N CYS A 212 -2.24 -3.98 11.79
CA CYS A 212 -0.88 -4.49 11.88
C CYS A 212 -0.58 -5.49 10.75
N GLU A 213 -1.49 -6.44 10.48
CA GLU A 213 -1.32 -7.42 9.41
C GLU A 213 -1.33 -6.77 8.02
N ASP A 214 -2.19 -5.77 7.80
CA ASP A 214 -2.15 -4.96 6.58
C ASP A 214 -0.78 -4.29 6.42
N ALA A 215 -0.25 -3.65 7.47
CA ALA A 215 1.09 -3.09 7.44
C ALA A 215 2.15 -4.15 7.12
N ARG A 216 2.02 -5.33 7.73
CA ARG A 216 2.96 -6.45 7.61
C ARG A 216 3.05 -6.98 6.19
N VAL A 217 1.94 -7.00 5.43
CA VAL A 217 1.98 -7.52 4.05
C VAL A 217 2.90 -6.70 3.14
N GLY A 218 3.07 -5.40 3.40
CA GLY A 218 4.04 -4.56 2.69
C GLY A 218 5.50 -5.00 2.89
N PHE A 219 5.81 -5.66 4.01
CA PHE A 219 7.14 -6.16 4.33
C PHE A 219 7.32 -7.66 4.08
N ALA A 220 6.26 -8.40 3.74
CA ALA A 220 6.26 -9.85 3.83
C ALA A 220 7.33 -10.54 2.95
N SER A 221 7.66 -9.95 1.80
CA SER A 221 8.69 -10.48 0.90
C SER A 221 10.12 -10.34 1.47
N SER A 222 10.42 -9.22 2.10
CA SER A 222 11.76 -8.93 2.65
C SER A 222 11.92 -9.30 4.12
N CYS A 223 10.82 -9.39 4.86
CA CYS A 223 10.79 -9.60 6.31
C CYS A 223 9.72 -10.66 6.70
N PRO A 224 9.91 -11.94 6.31
CA PRO A 224 8.90 -12.99 6.48
C PRO A 224 8.63 -13.35 7.94
N ASN A 225 9.48 -12.92 8.87
CA ASN A 225 9.39 -13.23 10.30
C ASN A 225 8.63 -12.18 11.12
N LEU A 226 8.17 -11.09 10.51
CA LEU A 226 7.30 -10.14 11.20
C LEU A 226 5.99 -10.83 11.61
N ARG A 227 5.43 -10.46 12.75
CA ARG A 227 4.20 -11.04 13.31
C ARG A 227 3.35 -9.96 13.96
N CYS A 228 2.05 -10.06 13.79
CA CYS A 228 1.08 -9.30 14.56
C CYS A 228 0.37 -10.26 15.52
N TYR A 229 0.66 -10.11 16.80
CA TYR A 229 -0.03 -10.83 17.86
C TYR A 229 -1.37 -10.14 18.16
N VAL A 230 -2.36 -10.88 18.64
CA VAL A 230 -3.65 -10.33 19.07
C VAL A 230 -3.51 -9.73 20.47
#